data_AF-A0A2V9A5V4-F1
#
_entry.id   AF-A0A2V9A5V4-F1
#
_cell.length_a   1.000
_cell.length_b   1.000
_cell.length_c   1.000
_cell.angle_alpha   90.00
_cell.angle_beta   90.00
_cell.angle_gamma   90.00
#
_symmetry.space_group_name_H-M   'P 1'
#
loop_
_entity.id
_entity.type
_entity.pdbx_description
1 polymer ?
#
loop_
_entity_poly.entity_id
_entity_poly.type
_entity_poly.pdbx_seq_one_letter_code
_entity_poly.pdbx_strand_id
1 'polypeptide(L)'
;MSTNTPTLNTPTYSRLIPGATLGVVLVLLALHHWYAVMYKSVYPVVVLLLTLLAGFAAGGTVYPPLFYAAGAYGRHLPAYMKVISGLCAACGLATGFYLLFVIYSF
;
A
#
# COMPACT_ATOMS: atom_id res chain seq x y z
N MET A 1 44.59 2.38 -19.89
CA MET A 1 43.40 3.26 -19.96
C MET A 1 42.29 2.56 -19.21
N SER A 2 42.06 2.91 -17.94
CA SER A 2 41.08 2.24 -17.08
C SER A 2 39.68 2.74 -17.43
N THR A 3 38.83 1.86 -17.94
CA THR A 3 37.41 2.14 -18.19
C THR A 3 36.70 2.24 -16.84
N ASN A 4 36.62 3.46 -16.30
CA ASN A 4 35.69 3.78 -15.21
C ASN A 4 34.27 3.65 -15.75
N THR A 5 33.72 2.44 -15.73
CA THR A 5 32.27 2.27 -15.84
C THR A 5 31.65 2.97 -14.64
N PRO A 6 30.80 4.00 -14.82
CA PRO A 6 30.03 4.53 -13.72
C PRO A 6 29.15 3.38 -13.23
N THR A 7 29.47 2.83 -12.06
CA THR A 7 28.55 1.98 -11.33
C THR A 7 27.36 2.87 -11.00
N LEU A 8 26.34 2.83 -11.84
CA LEU A 8 25.04 3.40 -11.55
C LEU A 8 24.66 2.78 -10.20
N ASN A 9 24.73 3.56 -9.12
CA ASN A 9 24.23 3.16 -7.81
C ASN A 9 22.71 3.07 -7.95
N THR A 10 22.23 1.99 -8.58
CA THR A 10 20.82 1.69 -8.69
C THR A 10 20.34 1.49 -7.26
N PRO A 11 19.40 2.31 -6.76
CA PRO A 11 18.88 2.13 -5.41
C PRO A 11 18.26 0.73 -5.32
N THR A 12 18.83 -0.12 -4.47
CA THR A 12 18.31 -1.47 -4.24
C THR A 12 17.00 -1.36 -3.46
N TYR A 13 15.87 -1.55 -4.15
CA TYR A 13 14.56 -1.52 -3.52
C TYR A 13 14.28 -2.81 -2.75
N SER A 14 14.19 -2.72 -1.43
CA SER A 14 13.84 -3.86 -0.58
C SER A 14 12.33 -4.08 -0.51
N ARG A 15 11.89 -5.35 -0.58
CA ARG A 15 10.50 -5.79 -0.37
C ARG A 15 10.07 -5.78 1.10
N LEU A 16 11.03 -5.63 2.02
CA LEU A 16 10.78 -5.80 3.45
C LEU A 16 9.84 -4.71 3.99
N ILE A 17 10.01 -3.46 3.53
CA ILE A 17 9.19 -2.31 3.94
C ILE A 17 7.74 -2.44 3.44
N PRO A 18 7.46 -2.63 2.13
CA PRO A 18 6.10 -2.84 1.67
C PRO A 18 5.46 -4.12 2.22
N GLY A 19 6.27 -5.18 2.42
CA GLY A 19 5.78 -6.43 3.01
C GLY A 19 5.37 -6.28 4.47
N ALA A 20 6.20 -5.64 5.29
CA ALA A 20 5.90 -5.39 6.70
C ALA A 20 4.69 -4.48 6.87
N THR A 21 4.60 -3.40 6.06
CA THR A 21 3.43 -2.50 6.09
C THR A 21 2.15 -3.22 5.67
N LEU A 22 2.19 -4.06 4.64
CA LEU A 22 1.04 -4.90 4.27
C LEU A 22 0.62 -5.83 5.41
N GLY A 23 1.58 -6.50 6.06
CA GLY A 23 1.32 -7.37 7.21
C GLY A 23 0.65 -6.62 8.37
N VAL A 24 1.19 -5.47 8.77
CA VAL A 24 0.63 -4.64 9.85
C VAL A 24 -0.79 -4.18 9.51
N VAL A 25 -1.03 -3.73 8.28
CA VAL A 25 -2.34 -3.25 7.84
C VAL A 25 -3.37 -4.37 7.83
N LEU A 26 -3.01 -5.58 7.39
CA LEU A 26 -3.90 -6.75 7.45
C LEU A 26 -4.26 -7.13 8.89
N VAL A 27 -3.28 -7.11 9.81
CA VAL A 27 -3.52 -7.38 11.23
C VAL A 27 -4.46 -6.33 11.84
N LEU A 28 -4.23 -5.04 11.56
CA LEU A 28 -5.11 -3.97 12.03
C LEU A 28 -6.51 -4.07 11.43
N LEU A 29 -6.64 -4.46 10.17
CA LEU A 29 -7.94 -4.66 9.53
C LEU A 29 -8.69 -5.85 10.13
N ALA A 30 -7.99 -6.95 10.43
CA ALA A 30 -8.56 -8.10 11.13
C ALA A 30 -8.99 -7.74 12.56
N LEU A 31 -8.17 -6.97 13.29
CA LEU A 31 -8.50 -6.48 14.62
C LEU A 31 -9.70 -5.51 14.59
N HIS A 32 -9.76 -4.64 13.59
CA HIS A 32 -10.90 -3.75 13.39
C HIS A 32 -12.17 -4.54 13.07
N HIS A 33 -12.08 -5.57 12.23
CA HIS A 33 -13.20 -6.46 11.94
C HIS A 33 -13.69 -7.16 13.21
N TRP A 34 -12.79 -7.70 14.02
CA TRP A 34 -13.13 -8.29 15.31
C TRP A 34 -13.85 -7.30 16.24
N TYR A 35 -13.34 -6.08 16.33
CA TYR A 35 -13.96 -5.00 17.11
C TYR A 35 -15.36 -4.65 16.58
N ALA A 36 -15.51 -4.52 15.27
CA ALA A 36 -16.80 -4.24 14.64
C ALA A 36 -17.84 -5.32 14.94
N VAL A 37 -17.44 -6.60 14.92
CA VAL A 37 -18.32 -7.73 15.27
C VAL A 37 -18.70 -7.72 16.76
N MET A 38 -17.75 -7.41 17.66
CA MET A 38 -17.99 -7.37 19.11
C MET A 38 -18.86 -6.19 19.56
N TYR A 39 -18.59 -4.99 19.04
CA TYR A 39 -19.19 -3.74 19.55
C TYR A 39 -20.27 -3.17 18.62
N LYS A 40 -20.58 -3.84 17.51
CA LYS A 40 -21.54 -3.40 16.48
C LYS A 40 -21.30 -1.96 15.99
N SER A 41 -20.05 -1.52 16.02
CA SER A 41 -19.66 -0.17 15.64
C SER A 41 -18.50 -0.25 14.65
N VAL A 42 -18.71 0.33 13.47
CA VAL A 42 -17.73 0.35 12.39
C VAL A 42 -17.23 1.76 12.24
N TYR A 43 -15.90 1.92 12.17
CA TYR A 43 -15.29 3.22 11.91
C TYR A 43 -14.93 3.29 10.42
N PRO A 44 -15.77 3.88 9.56
CA PRO A 44 -15.57 3.86 8.11
C PRO A 44 -14.25 4.48 7.67
N VAL A 45 -13.81 5.52 8.38
CA VAL A 45 -12.51 6.17 8.16
C VAL A 45 -11.35 5.18 8.33
N VAL A 46 -11.42 4.29 9.34
CA VAL A 46 -10.38 3.30 9.63
C VAL A 46 -10.33 2.23 8.54
N VAL A 47 -11.49 1.74 8.10
CA VAL A 47 -11.58 0.74 7.02
C VAL A 47 -11.03 1.30 5.70
N LEU A 48 -11.42 2.51 5.32
CA LEU A 48 -10.96 3.14 4.08
C LEU A 48 -9.46 3.44 4.11
N LEU A 49 -8.94 3.94 5.24
CA LEU A 49 -7.53 4.26 5.37
C LEU A 49 -6.66 2.99 5.37
N LEU A 50 -7.08 1.94 6.08
CA LEU A 50 -6.39 0.65 6.09
C LEU A 50 -6.40 -0.01 4.71
N THR A 51 -7.53 -0.04 4.02
CA THR A 51 -7.63 -0.68 2.69
C THR A 51 -6.89 0.10 1.60
N LEU A 52 -6.87 1.43 1.67
CA LEU A 52 -6.02 2.26 0.82
C LEU A 52 -4.53 1.96 1.04
N LEU A 53 -4.09 1.91 2.30
CA LEU A 53 -2.71 1.55 2.64
C LEU A 53 -2.38 0.10 2.25
N ALA A 54 -3.34 -0.82 2.37
CA ALA A 54 -3.18 -2.22 1.96
C ALA A 54 -2.99 -2.33 0.45
N GLY A 55 -3.83 -1.65 -0.35
CA GLY A 55 -3.68 -1.61 -1.80
C GLY A 55 -2.34 -0.99 -2.21
N PHE A 56 -1.94 0.08 -1.53
CA PHE A 56 -0.65 0.72 -1.77
C PHE A 56 0.55 -0.21 -1.44
N ALA A 57 0.50 -0.87 -0.29
CA ALA A 57 1.52 -1.82 0.15
C ALA A 57 1.55 -3.07 -0.75
N ALA A 58 0.40 -3.54 -1.24
CA ALA A 58 0.30 -4.70 -2.13
C ALA A 58 0.95 -4.44 -3.49
N GLY A 59 0.73 -3.25 -4.08
CA GLY A 59 1.49 -2.82 -5.25
C GLY A 59 2.99 -2.81 -4.97
N GLY A 60 3.37 -2.35 -3.77
CA GLY A 60 4.73 -2.38 -3.25
C GLY A 60 5.37 -3.75 -3.06
N THR A 61 4.62 -4.78 -2.68
CA THR A 61 5.19 -6.12 -2.50
C THR A 61 5.45 -6.81 -3.83
N VAL A 62 4.55 -6.61 -4.81
CA VAL A 62 4.67 -7.14 -6.16
C VAL A 62 5.74 -6.40 -6.96
N TYR A 63 5.73 -5.07 -6.90
CA TYR A 63 6.71 -4.21 -7.56
C TYR A 63 7.23 -3.15 -6.56
N PRO A 64 8.34 -3.45 -5.84
CA PRO A 64 8.90 -2.61 -4.78
C PRO A 64 8.97 -1.12 -5.06
N PRO A 65 9.43 -0.67 -6.25
CA PRO A 65 9.57 0.74 -6.47
C PRO A 65 8.22 1.49 -6.53
N LEU A 66 7.06 0.82 -6.65
CA LEU A 66 5.75 1.47 -6.50
C LEU A 66 5.53 2.04 -5.09
N PHE A 67 5.95 1.31 -4.06
CA PHE A 67 5.80 1.76 -2.68
C PHE A 67 6.67 3.00 -2.41
N TYR A 68 7.92 2.94 -2.89
CA TYR A 68 8.85 4.04 -2.79
C TYR A 68 8.45 5.23 -3.66
N ALA A 69 7.67 5.03 -4.74
CA ALA A 69 7.17 6.08 -5.61
C ALA A 69 6.15 7.01 -4.92
N ALA A 70 5.36 6.53 -3.95
CA ALA A 70 4.58 7.47 -3.11
C ALA A 70 5.30 7.88 -1.82
N GLY A 71 6.32 7.13 -1.40
CA GLY A 71 7.12 7.47 -0.23
C GLY A 71 8.31 8.39 -0.56
N ALA A 72 9.40 8.16 0.16
CA ALA A 72 10.58 9.03 0.20
C ALA A 72 11.31 9.26 -1.14
N TYR A 73 11.20 8.32 -2.10
CA TYR A 73 11.92 8.40 -3.38
C TYR A 73 11.06 8.89 -4.55
N GLY A 74 9.79 9.24 -4.30
CA GLY A 74 8.82 9.62 -5.35
C GLY A 74 9.24 10.77 -6.27
N ARG A 75 10.16 11.63 -5.84
CA ARG A 75 10.68 12.73 -6.69
C ARG A 75 11.60 12.24 -7.81
N HIS A 76 12.33 11.15 -7.58
CA HIS A 76 13.33 10.63 -8.52
C HIS A 76 12.84 9.43 -9.34
N LEU A 77 11.63 8.92 -9.06
CA LEU A 77 11.07 7.79 -9.79
C LEU A 77 10.34 8.21 -11.09
N PRO A 78 10.39 7.36 -12.14
CA PRO A 78 9.70 7.60 -13.41
C PRO A 78 8.19 7.83 -13.25
N ALA A 79 7.62 8.69 -14.09
CA ALA A 79 6.21 9.08 -14.04
C ALA A 79 5.23 7.89 -14.11
N TYR A 80 5.53 6.87 -14.92
CA TYR A 80 4.69 5.67 -15.04
C TYR A 80 4.50 4.93 -13.70
N MET A 81 5.50 4.97 -12.81
CA MET A 81 5.41 4.31 -11.50
C MET A 81 4.45 5.02 -10.55
N LYS A 82 4.30 6.34 -10.68
CA LYS A 82 3.32 7.13 -9.91
C LYS A 82 1.90 6.83 -10.35
N VAL A 83 1.70 6.63 -11.65
CA VAL A 83 0.39 6.25 -12.20
C VAL A 83 -0.01 4.87 -11.69
N ILE A 84 0.90 3.88 -11.73
CA ILE A 84 0.63 2.53 -11.23
C ILE A 84 0.39 2.55 -9.72
N SER A 85 1.16 3.34 -8.95
CA SER A 85 0.95 3.44 -7.50
C SER A 85 -0.40 4.07 -7.17
N GLY A 86 -0.83 5.09 -7.92
CA GLY A 86 -2.16 5.68 -7.83
C GLY A 86 -3.27 4.69 -8.19
N LEU A 87 -3.08 3.88 -9.24
CA LEU A 87 -4.04 2.83 -9.61
C LEU A 87 -4.20 1.79 -8.49
N CYS A 88 -3.08 1.39 -7.87
CA CYS A 88 -3.10 0.42 -6.78
C CYS A 88 -3.77 0.99 -5.51
N ALA A 89 -3.54 2.27 -5.22
CA ALA A 89 -4.25 3.00 -4.17
C ALA A 89 -5.77 3.02 -4.43
N ALA A 90 -6.18 3.32 -5.67
CA ALA A 90 -7.59 3.37 -6.06
C ALA A 90 -8.27 1.99 -5.93
N CYS A 91 -7.59 0.90 -6.33
CA CYS A 91 -8.09 -0.46 -6.12
C CYS A 91 -8.24 -0.80 -4.62
N GLY A 92 -7.27 -0.41 -3.79
CA GLY A 92 -7.37 -0.56 -2.34
C GLY A 92 -8.56 0.19 -1.76
N LEU A 93 -8.76 1.44 -2.19
CA LEU A 93 -9.87 2.28 -1.77
C LEU A 93 -11.23 1.70 -2.22
N ALA A 94 -11.33 1.21 -3.46
CA ALA A 94 -12.52 0.52 -3.97
C ALA A 94 -12.85 -0.74 -3.14
N THR A 95 -11.82 -1.46 -2.70
CA THR A 95 -11.97 -2.63 -1.81
C THR A 95 -12.49 -2.20 -0.43
N GLY A 96 -12.03 -1.05 0.10
CA GLY A 96 -12.56 -0.44 1.31
C GLY A 96 -14.03 -0.06 1.24
N PHE A 97 -14.45 0.55 0.13
CA PHE A 97 -15.86 0.85 -0.11
C PHE A 97 -16.69 -0.42 -0.22
N TYR A 98 -16.19 -1.44 -0.91
CA TYR A 98 -16.86 -2.74 -0.96
C TYR A 98 -17.05 -3.34 0.44
N LEU A 99 -16.01 -3.34 1.28
CA LEU A 99 -16.10 -3.77 2.68
C LEU A 99 -17.16 -2.98 3.46
N LEU A 100 -17.22 -1.66 3.29
CA LEU A 100 -18.18 -0.84 4.01
C LEU A 100 -19.63 -1.05 3.59
N PHE A 101 -19.90 -1.07 2.29
CA PHE A 101 -21.27 -1.15 1.80
C PHE A 101 -21.82 -2.57 1.74
N VAL A 102 -20.97 -3.57 1.54
CA VAL A 102 -21.40 -4.97 1.36
C VAL A 102 -21.22 -5.80 2.61
N ILE A 103 -20.09 -5.68 3.32
CA ILE A 103 -19.77 -6.55 4.47
C ILE A 103 -20.27 -5.94 5.77
N TYR A 104 -20.04 -4.64 5.97
CA TYR A 104 -20.44 -3.93 7.18
C TYR A 104 -21.82 -3.28 7.09
N SER A 105 -22.58 -3.56 6.03
CA SER A 105 -23.79 -2.81 5.63
C SER A 105 -24.56 -2.31 6.86
N PHE A 106 -24.48 -1.00 7.09
CA PHE A 106 -25.30 -0.32 8.07
C PHE A 106 -26.76 -0.34 7.62
#